data_AF-A0A3P1XQ13-F1
#
_entry.id   AF-A0A3P1XQ13-F1
#
_cell.length_a   1.000
_cell.length_b   1.000
_cell.length_c   1.000
_cell.angle_alpha   90.00
_cell.angle_beta   90.00
_cell.angle_gamma   90.00
#
_symmetry.space_group_name_H-M   'P 1'
#
loop_
_entity.id
_entity.type
_entity.pdbx_description
1 polymer ?
#
loop_
_entity_poly.entity_id
_entity_poly.type
_entity_poly.pdbx_seq_one_letter_code
_entity_poly.pdbx_strand_id
1 'polypeptide(L)'
;MAHLKKLLAAASAVVLTAGLAACSSDSADKTVKLGVVGASDPFWADYEKAVEAEGIDLEIVDFGEYSLPNPALAAGEIDVNQFQHILFLANHNAESGDDLTTIGSTAIFPLGLYSKKHKSVEDIPEGATVGIPNDGSNRGRGLLVLQSAGLVKTTHTRVTYYTARSIRLNTVHSRK
;
A
#
# COMPACT_ATOMS: atom_id res chain seq x y z
N MET A 1 16.74 -22.98 64.22
CA MET A 1 17.23 -22.97 62.83
C MET A 1 16.46 -23.91 61.88
N ALA A 2 15.96 -25.08 62.32
CA ALA A 2 15.21 -26.00 61.46
C ALA A 2 13.83 -25.49 61.01
N HIS A 3 13.14 -24.68 61.82
CA HIS A 3 11.82 -24.12 61.49
C HIS A 3 11.89 -22.96 60.47
N LEU A 4 12.97 -22.19 60.47
CA LEU A 4 13.20 -21.09 59.52
C LEU A 4 13.48 -21.61 58.09
N LYS A 5 14.13 -22.77 57.97
CA LYS A 5 14.37 -23.44 56.69
C LYS A 5 13.08 -24.01 56.07
N LYS A 6 12.11 -24.44 56.90
CA LYS A 6 10.80 -24.93 56.44
C LYS A 6 9.90 -23.81 55.93
N LEU A 7 10.00 -22.61 56.51
CA LEU A 7 9.25 -21.41 56.07
C LEU A 7 9.79 -20.83 54.75
N LEU A 8 11.11 -20.86 54.53
CA LEU A 8 11.72 -20.42 53.26
C LEU A 8 11.39 -21.34 52.08
N ALA A 9 11.29 -22.66 52.32
CA ALA A 9 10.92 -23.64 51.31
C ALA A 9 9.45 -23.51 50.89
N ALA A 10 8.55 -23.19 51.83
CA ALA A 10 7.14 -22.95 51.53
C ALA A 10 6.89 -21.65 50.75
N ALA A 11 7.70 -20.60 51.00
CA ALA A 11 7.61 -19.34 50.25
C ALA A 11 8.08 -19.48 48.79
N SER A 12 9.06 -20.36 48.50
CA SER A 12 9.54 -20.60 47.14
C SER A 12 8.57 -21.42 46.28
N ALA A 13 7.74 -22.26 46.89
CA ALA A 13 6.74 -23.05 46.17
C ALA A 13 5.54 -22.21 45.69
N VAL A 14 5.15 -21.18 46.44
CA VAL A 14 4.04 -20.26 46.06
C VAL A 14 4.43 -19.33 44.92
N VAL A 15 5.71 -18.92 44.86
CA VAL A 15 6.23 -18.06 43.78
C VAL A 15 6.35 -18.82 42.44
N LEU A 16 6.65 -20.12 42.48
CA LEU A 16 6.69 -20.93 41.25
C LEU A 16 5.30 -21.20 40.66
N THR A 17 4.25 -21.36 41.48
CA THR A 17 2.88 -21.58 40.97
C THR A 17 2.22 -20.30 40.44
N ALA A 18 2.63 -19.12 40.92
CA ALA A 18 2.14 -17.84 40.40
C ALA A 18 2.81 -17.43 39.07
N GLY A 19 3.99 -17.96 38.76
CA GLY A 19 4.71 -17.69 37.51
C GLY A 19 4.14 -18.40 36.27
N LEU A 20 3.46 -19.55 36.43
CA LEU A 20 2.90 -20.31 35.30
C LEU A 20 1.50 -19.82 34.87
N ALA A 21 0.75 -19.13 35.73
CA ALA A 21 -0.54 -18.57 35.37
C ALA A 21 -0.44 -17.27 34.52
N ALA A 22 0.73 -16.63 34.49
CA ALA A 22 0.96 -15.41 33.71
C ALA A 22 1.36 -15.67 32.25
N CYS A 23 1.54 -16.93 31.85
CA CYS A 23 1.80 -17.31 30.45
C CYS A 23 0.55 -17.85 29.73
N SER A 24 -0.61 -17.85 30.39
CA SER A 24 -1.89 -17.90 29.66
C SER A 24 -2.20 -16.48 29.21
N SER A 25 -1.40 -15.97 28.28
CA SER A 25 -1.91 -14.96 27.36
C SER A 25 -3.04 -15.66 26.63
N ASP A 26 -4.27 -15.40 27.06
CA ASP A 26 -5.45 -15.58 26.22
C ASP A 26 -5.03 -15.16 24.82
N SER A 27 -5.07 -16.11 23.89
CA SER A 27 -5.07 -15.83 22.48
C SER A 27 -6.34 -15.03 22.23
N ALA A 28 -6.29 -13.73 22.53
CA ALA A 28 -7.29 -12.80 22.07
C ALA A 28 -7.31 -13.00 20.57
N ASP A 29 -8.43 -13.48 20.05
CA ASP A 29 -8.72 -13.56 18.63
C ASP A 29 -8.40 -12.19 18.05
N LYS A 30 -7.21 -12.07 17.45
CA LYS A 30 -6.67 -10.78 17.07
C LYS A 30 -7.18 -10.51 15.67
N THR A 31 -8.25 -9.73 15.58
CA THR A 31 -8.74 -9.21 14.30
C THR A 31 -7.60 -8.50 13.58
N VAL A 32 -7.32 -8.93 12.36
CA VAL A 32 -6.34 -8.31 11.46
C VAL A 32 -7.03 -7.19 10.70
N LYS A 33 -6.49 -5.97 10.78
CA LYS A 33 -7.00 -4.82 10.05
C LYS A 33 -6.27 -4.63 8.73
N LEU A 34 -6.98 -4.82 7.62
CA LEU A 34 -6.47 -4.63 6.26
C LEU A 34 -6.97 -3.29 5.70
N GLY A 35 -6.06 -2.33 5.54
CA GLY A 35 -6.34 -1.07 4.86
C GLY A 35 -6.36 -1.22 3.34
N VAL A 36 -7.45 -0.77 2.71
CA VAL A 36 -7.64 -0.84 1.26
C VAL A 36 -8.14 0.50 0.72
N VAL A 37 -8.12 0.65 -0.61
CA VAL A 37 -8.86 1.72 -1.29
C VAL A 37 -9.75 1.05 -2.33
N GLY A 38 -11.06 1.12 -2.12
CA GLY A 38 -12.03 0.39 -2.93
C GLY A 38 -12.47 -0.92 -2.26
N ALA A 39 -12.94 -0.84 -1.00
CA ALA A 39 -13.47 -2.01 -0.29
C ALA A 39 -14.72 -2.64 -0.94
N SER A 40 -15.35 -1.96 -1.91
CA SER A 40 -16.47 -2.51 -2.68
C SER A 40 -16.04 -3.44 -3.82
N ASP A 41 -14.75 -3.61 -4.06
CA ASP A 41 -14.26 -4.54 -5.07
C ASP A 41 -14.64 -6.00 -4.72
N PRO A 42 -15.16 -6.78 -5.68
CA PRO A 42 -15.78 -8.08 -5.37
C PRO A 42 -14.79 -9.15 -4.90
N PHE A 43 -13.49 -8.99 -5.19
CA PHE A 43 -12.48 -9.98 -4.81
C PHE A 43 -12.17 -9.97 -3.31
N TRP A 44 -12.57 -8.95 -2.55
CA TRP A 44 -12.36 -8.93 -1.10
C TRP A 44 -13.11 -10.04 -0.38
N ALA A 45 -14.30 -10.42 -0.85
CA ALA A 45 -15.06 -11.54 -0.31
C ALA A 45 -14.30 -12.88 -0.41
N ASP A 46 -13.50 -13.06 -1.47
CA ASP A 46 -12.66 -14.25 -1.62
C ASP A 46 -11.49 -14.24 -0.62
N TYR A 47 -10.94 -13.06 -0.29
CA TYR A 47 -9.91 -12.90 0.72
C TYR A 47 -10.44 -13.20 2.12
N GLU A 48 -11.58 -12.62 2.50
CA GLU A 48 -12.26 -12.87 3.79
C GLU A 48 -12.48 -14.37 3.99
N LYS A 49 -13.02 -15.06 2.97
CA LYS A 49 -13.23 -16.51 3.03
C LYS A 49 -11.93 -17.30 3.16
N ALA A 50 -10.88 -16.88 2.47
CA ALA A 50 -9.59 -17.58 2.51
C ALA A 50 -8.92 -17.46 3.88
N VAL A 51 -9.00 -16.29 4.52
CA VAL A 51 -8.38 -16.06 5.85
C VAL A 51 -9.24 -16.63 6.99
N GLU A 52 -10.57 -16.62 6.85
CA GLU A 52 -11.48 -17.30 7.81
C GLU A 52 -11.18 -18.80 7.87
N ALA A 53 -10.87 -19.44 6.72
CA ALA A 53 -10.49 -20.85 6.67
C ALA A 53 -9.19 -21.16 7.42
N GLU A 54 -8.34 -20.16 7.63
CA GLU A 54 -7.09 -20.23 8.41
C GLU A 54 -7.28 -19.77 9.87
N GLY A 55 -8.52 -19.46 10.27
CA GLY A 55 -8.85 -19.00 11.62
C GLY A 55 -8.47 -17.55 11.90
N ILE A 56 -8.37 -16.72 10.86
CA ILE A 56 -8.05 -15.29 10.97
C ILE A 56 -9.34 -14.48 10.83
N ASP A 57 -9.65 -13.66 11.84
CA ASP A 57 -10.68 -12.63 11.75
C ASP A 57 -10.11 -11.41 11.02
N LEU A 58 -10.81 -10.90 10.00
CA LEU A 58 -10.34 -9.82 9.11
C LEU A 58 -11.33 -8.66 9.13
N GLU A 59 -10.81 -7.47 9.43
CA GLU A 59 -11.53 -6.20 9.28
C GLU A 59 -10.95 -5.45 8.08
N ILE A 60 -11.77 -5.22 7.05
CA ILE A 60 -11.40 -4.36 5.93
C ILE A 60 -11.68 -2.90 6.27
N VAL A 61 -10.64 -2.07 6.24
CA VAL A 61 -10.73 -0.63 6.48
C VAL A 61 -10.62 0.10 5.15
N ASP A 62 -11.73 0.69 4.69
CA ASP A 62 -11.79 1.41 3.42
C ASP A 62 -11.32 2.86 3.57
N PHE A 63 -10.33 3.25 2.77
CA PHE A 63 -9.84 4.61 2.70
C PHE A 63 -10.34 5.29 1.41
N GLY A 64 -10.67 6.58 1.51
CA GLY A 64 -11.17 7.37 0.38
C GLY A 64 -10.10 7.82 -0.63
N GLU A 65 -8.82 7.74 -0.27
CA GLU A 65 -7.70 8.19 -1.11
C GLU A 65 -6.37 7.49 -0.78
N TYR A 66 -5.45 7.45 -1.74
CA TYR A 66 -4.18 6.71 -1.65
C TYR A 66 -3.17 7.28 -0.65
N SER A 67 -3.34 8.51 -0.17
CA SER A 67 -2.42 9.16 0.78
C SER A 67 -2.61 8.68 2.23
N LEU A 68 -3.71 7.97 2.54
CA LEU A 68 -4.10 7.64 3.91
C LEU A 68 -3.60 6.28 4.44
N PRO A 69 -3.57 5.18 3.66
CA PRO A 69 -3.28 3.86 4.25
C PRO A 69 -1.85 3.71 4.80
N ASN A 70 -0.85 4.40 4.24
CA ASN A 70 0.52 4.31 4.76
C ASN A 70 0.69 5.02 6.11
N PRO A 71 0.23 6.28 6.30
CA PRO A 71 0.20 6.90 7.62
C PRO A 71 -0.57 6.08 8.66
N ALA A 72 -1.73 5.51 8.29
CA ALA A 72 -2.50 4.65 9.19
C ALA A 72 -1.71 3.39 9.62
N LEU A 73 -0.98 2.77 8.69
CA LEU A 73 -0.11 1.63 9.00
C LEU A 73 1.07 2.03 9.90
N ALA A 74 1.74 3.15 9.60
CA ALA A 74 2.84 3.67 10.41
C ALA A 74 2.40 4.05 11.84
N ALA A 75 1.16 4.53 11.99
CA ALA A 75 0.54 4.85 13.27
C ALA A 75 0.01 3.62 14.04
N GLY A 76 -0.02 2.44 13.40
CA GLY A 76 -0.56 1.20 14.00
C GLY A 76 -2.08 1.15 14.05
N GLU A 77 -2.79 1.94 13.24
CA GLU A 77 -4.25 1.94 13.13
C GLU A 77 -4.78 0.74 12.32
N ILE A 78 -3.94 0.22 11.43
CA ILE A 78 -4.15 -0.99 10.63
C ILE A 78 -2.89 -1.88 10.72
N ASP A 79 -3.03 -3.19 10.49
CA ASP A 79 -1.93 -4.15 10.58
C ASP A 79 -1.21 -4.35 9.24
N VAL A 80 -1.93 -4.20 8.13
CA VAL A 80 -1.43 -4.35 6.76
C VAL A 80 -2.25 -3.48 5.81
N ASN A 81 -1.68 -3.08 4.67
CA ASN A 81 -2.46 -2.45 3.60
C ASN A 81 -2.23 -3.13 2.24
N GLN A 82 -3.24 -3.06 1.38
CA GLN A 82 -3.19 -3.53 -0.01
C GLN A 82 -3.85 -2.49 -0.93
N PHE A 83 -3.06 -1.56 -1.46
CA PHE A 83 -3.55 -0.54 -2.39
C PHE A 83 -2.50 -0.03 -3.40
N GLN A 84 -1.21 -0.36 -3.19
CA GLN A 84 -0.09 0.35 -3.79
C GLN A 84 0.90 -0.57 -4.51
N HIS A 85 1.77 0.03 -5.31
CA HIS A 85 2.94 -0.63 -5.90
C HIS A 85 4.25 -0.17 -5.22
N ILE A 86 5.33 -0.93 -5.42
CA ILE A 86 6.64 -0.72 -4.76
C ILE A 86 7.15 0.73 -4.87
N LEU A 87 6.98 1.38 -6.03
CA LEU A 87 7.46 2.75 -6.21
C LEU A 87 6.68 3.79 -5.40
N PHE A 88 5.40 3.52 -5.11
CA PHE A 88 4.57 4.41 -4.29
C PHE A 88 5.02 4.30 -2.84
N LEU A 89 5.24 3.06 -2.35
CA LEU A 89 5.78 2.79 -1.02
C LEU A 89 7.18 3.41 -0.84
N ALA A 90 8.06 3.22 -1.82
CA ALA A 90 9.40 3.80 -1.77
C ALA A 90 9.37 5.34 -1.72
N ASN A 91 8.44 5.98 -2.43
CA ASN A 91 8.25 7.43 -2.33
C ASN A 91 7.74 7.83 -0.94
N HIS A 92 6.73 7.13 -0.42
CA HIS A 92 6.20 7.36 0.92
C HIS A 92 7.31 7.30 1.97
N ASN A 93 8.10 6.22 2.01
CA ASN A 93 9.19 6.06 2.97
C ASN A 93 10.26 7.15 2.81
N ALA A 94 10.60 7.53 1.57
CA ALA A 94 11.57 8.59 1.31
C ALA A 94 11.08 9.99 1.78
N GLU A 95 9.78 10.26 1.69
CA GLU A 95 9.18 11.54 2.09
C GLU A 95 8.88 11.62 3.59
N SER A 96 8.39 10.54 4.18
CA SER A 96 7.97 10.48 5.60
C SER A 96 9.11 10.14 6.56
N GLY A 97 10.11 9.37 6.10
CA GLY A 97 11.10 8.73 6.96
C GLY A 97 10.63 7.41 7.58
N ASP A 98 9.45 6.91 7.19
CA ASP A 98 8.96 5.60 7.60
C ASP A 98 9.77 4.45 6.96
N ASP A 99 9.70 3.27 7.57
CA ASP A 99 10.35 2.04 7.09
C ASP A 99 9.32 0.92 6.82
N LEU A 100 8.22 1.30 6.16
CA LEU A 100 7.20 0.32 5.77
C LEU A 100 7.77 -0.63 4.71
N THR A 101 7.50 -1.93 4.85
CA THR A 101 8.08 -2.96 3.98
C THR A 101 7.03 -3.77 3.25
N THR A 102 7.39 -4.26 2.06
CA THR A 102 6.54 -5.18 1.29
C THR A 102 6.69 -6.61 1.81
N ILE A 103 5.58 -7.29 2.02
CA ILE A 103 5.57 -8.72 2.41
C ILE A 103 5.21 -9.66 1.24
N GLY A 104 4.69 -9.12 0.14
CA GLY A 104 4.28 -9.91 -1.02
C GLY A 104 3.79 -9.06 -2.18
N SER A 105 3.73 -9.67 -3.37
CA SER A 105 3.07 -9.09 -4.54
C SER A 105 1.68 -9.69 -4.71
N THR A 106 0.73 -8.89 -5.19
CA THR A 106 -0.66 -9.31 -5.37
C THR A 106 -1.05 -9.35 -6.84
N ALA A 107 -1.28 -8.20 -7.46
CA ALA A 107 -1.74 -8.08 -8.84
C ALA A 107 -1.08 -6.90 -9.57
N ILE A 108 -1.12 -6.94 -10.90
CA ILE A 108 -0.71 -5.83 -11.77
C ILE A 108 -1.90 -5.39 -12.61
N PHE A 109 -2.24 -4.11 -12.51
CA PHE A 109 -3.23 -3.45 -13.34
C PHE A 109 -2.54 -2.50 -14.33
N PRO A 110 -2.58 -2.75 -15.65
CA PRO A 110 -1.98 -1.87 -16.64
C PRO A 110 -2.66 -0.49 -16.68
N LEU A 111 -1.86 0.58 -16.71
CA LEU A 111 -2.36 1.94 -16.87
C LEU A 111 -2.60 2.22 -18.36
N GLY A 112 -3.85 2.53 -18.71
CA GLY A 112 -4.26 2.87 -20.08
C GLY A 112 -4.48 4.37 -20.30
N LEU A 113 -4.48 4.77 -21.57
CA LEU A 113 -4.98 6.07 -22.02
C LEU A 113 -6.41 5.91 -22.52
N TYR A 114 -7.33 6.72 -22.00
CA TYR A 114 -8.75 6.64 -22.34
C TYR A 114 -9.25 7.97 -22.93
N SER A 115 -10.21 7.90 -23.85
CA SER A 115 -10.84 9.08 -24.45
C SER A 115 -12.32 8.84 -24.67
N LYS A 116 -13.13 9.86 -24.39
CA LYS A 116 -14.57 9.90 -24.75
C LYS A 116 -14.80 10.44 -26.17
N LYS A 117 -13.79 11.06 -26.79
CA LYS A 117 -13.92 11.84 -28.04
C LYS A 117 -13.13 11.25 -29.21
N HIS A 118 -11.94 10.73 -28.94
CA HIS A 118 -10.98 10.25 -29.93
C HIS A 118 -10.96 8.73 -29.91
N LYS A 119 -10.93 8.09 -31.08
CA LYS A 119 -10.96 6.62 -31.19
C LYS A 119 -9.56 6.01 -31.27
N SER A 120 -8.58 6.82 -31.66
CA SER A 120 -7.18 6.44 -31.76
C SER A 120 -6.27 7.53 -31.16
N VAL A 121 -5.00 7.21 -30.99
CA VAL A 121 -4.00 8.16 -30.49
C VAL A 121 -3.73 9.25 -31.52
N GLU A 122 -3.76 8.88 -32.81
CA GLU A 122 -3.54 9.74 -33.96
C GLU A 122 -4.64 10.80 -34.13
N ASP A 123 -5.85 10.53 -33.63
CA ASP A 123 -6.97 11.47 -33.65
C ASP A 123 -6.84 12.61 -32.63
N ILE A 124 -5.86 12.55 -31.71
CA ILE A 124 -5.67 13.55 -30.66
C ILE A 124 -4.97 14.78 -31.27
N PRO A 125 -5.62 15.96 -31.26
CA PRO A 125 -5.05 17.14 -31.89
C PRO A 125 -3.87 17.71 -31.09
N GLU A 126 -2.96 18.37 -31.80
CA GLU A 126 -1.92 19.19 -31.17
C GLU A 126 -2.53 20.24 -30.23
N GLY A 127 -1.89 20.44 -29.07
CA GLY A 127 -2.38 21.34 -28.03
C GLY A 127 -3.52 20.78 -27.19
N ALA A 128 -3.91 19.51 -27.38
CA ALA A 128 -4.89 18.86 -26.52
C ALA A 128 -4.43 18.79 -25.05
N THR A 129 -5.39 18.90 -24.13
CA THR A 129 -5.18 18.70 -22.69
C THR A 129 -5.42 17.24 -22.34
N VAL A 130 -4.47 16.64 -21.61
CA VAL A 130 -4.57 15.27 -21.10
C VAL A 130 -4.46 15.28 -19.58
N GLY A 131 -5.42 14.66 -18.91
CA GLY A 131 -5.38 14.44 -17.46
C GLY A 131 -4.40 13.33 -17.10
N ILE A 132 -3.60 13.54 -16.07
CA ILE A 132 -2.68 12.55 -15.50
C ILE A 132 -2.81 12.52 -13.98
N PRO A 133 -2.38 11.43 -13.30
CA PRO A 133 -2.37 11.37 -11.84
C PRO A 133 -1.56 12.52 -11.21
N ASN A 134 -1.91 12.89 -9.98
CA ASN A 134 -1.31 14.02 -9.26
C ASN A 134 -0.26 13.62 -8.22
N ASP A 135 -0.17 12.35 -7.79
CA ASP A 135 0.94 11.89 -6.93
C ASP A 135 2.22 11.66 -7.76
N GLY A 136 3.39 11.78 -7.12
CA GLY A 136 4.68 11.77 -7.82
C GLY A 136 4.93 10.50 -8.64
N SER A 137 4.63 9.34 -8.07
CA SER A 137 4.91 8.03 -8.69
C SER A 137 3.98 7.75 -9.88
N ASN A 138 2.66 7.92 -9.72
CA ASN A 138 1.70 7.66 -10.79
C ASN A 138 1.71 8.76 -11.85
N ARG A 139 2.03 10.01 -11.49
CA ARG A 139 2.26 11.08 -12.48
C ARG A 139 3.38 10.69 -13.43
N GLY A 140 4.49 10.16 -12.90
CA GLY A 140 5.58 9.66 -13.74
C GLY A 140 5.17 8.50 -14.63
N ARG A 141 4.41 7.54 -14.09
CA ARG A 141 3.86 6.43 -14.88
C ARG A 141 2.95 6.92 -16.01
N GLY A 142 2.07 7.89 -15.74
CA GLY A 142 1.20 8.51 -16.74
C GLY A 142 1.98 9.19 -17.88
N LEU A 143 3.05 9.91 -17.55
CA LEU A 143 3.90 10.54 -18.56
C LEU A 143 4.61 9.53 -19.47
N LEU A 144 5.06 8.41 -18.92
CA LEU A 144 5.64 7.35 -19.75
C LEU A 144 4.62 6.68 -20.66
N VAL A 145 3.37 6.52 -20.22
CA VAL A 145 2.28 6.06 -21.10
C VAL A 145 2.10 7.03 -22.27
N LEU A 146 2.01 8.34 -22.00
CA LEU A 146 1.90 9.35 -23.05
C LEU A 146 3.11 9.40 -23.97
N GLN A 147 4.32 9.19 -23.44
CA GLN A 147 5.55 9.10 -24.23
C GLN A 147 5.55 7.86 -25.12
N SER A 148 5.12 6.71 -24.60
CA SER A 148 4.99 5.47 -25.38
C SER A 148 3.97 5.59 -26.51
N ALA A 149 2.94 6.41 -26.31
CA ALA A 149 1.95 6.77 -27.32
C ALA A 149 2.43 7.87 -28.29
N GLY A 150 3.66 8.39 -28.15
CA GLY A 150 4.21 9.44 -29.02
C GLY A 150 3.59 10.83 -28.82
N LEU A 151 2.76 11.02 -27.79
CA LEU A 151 2.05 12.28 -27.52
C LEU A 151 2.94 13.31 -26.81
N VAL A 152 3.95 12.86 -26.07
CA VAL A 152 4.93 13.73 -25.39
C VAL A 152 6.35 13.19 -25.54
N LYS A 153 7.33 14.09 -25.46
CA LYS A 153 8.73 13.74 -25.22
C LYS A 153 9.10 14.20 -23.83
N THR A 154 9.67 13.31 -23.03
CA THR A 154 10.27 13.66 -21.74
C THR A 154 11.77 13.41 -21.79
N THR A 155 12.54 14.11 -20.95
CA THR A 155 13.99 13.89 -20.85
C THR A 155 14.35 12.60 -20.10
N HIS A 156 13.36 11.90 -19.56
CA HIS A 156 13.55 10.70 -18.74
C HIS A 156 12.94 9.48 -19.44
N THR A 157 13.62 8.34 -19.36
CA THR A 157 13.21 7.09 -20.01
C THR A 157 12.75 6.02 -19.01
N ARG A 158 12.73 6.35 -17.72
CA ARG A 158 12.29 5.48 -16.61
C ARG A 158 11.31 6.26 -15.74
N VAL A 159 10.56 5.56 -14.88
CA VAL A 159 9.74 6.24 -13.87
C VAL A 159 10.72 6.87 -12.88
N THR A 160 11.02 8.15 -13.11
CA THR A 160 11.76 9.01 -12.18
C THR A 160 10.77 10.01 -11.59
N TYR A 161 11.10 10.64 -10.46
CA TYR A 161 10.26 11.68 -9.89
C TYR A 161 10.09 12.84 -10.87
N TYR A 162 8.90 12.96 -11.48
CA TYR A 162 8.57 14.10 -12.33
C TYR A 162 7.97 15.20 -11.46
N THR A 163 8.76 16.21 -11.10
CA THR A 163 8.23 17.47 -10.55
C THR A 163 7.52 18.25 -11.67
N ALA A 164 6.52 19.07 -11.32
CA ALA A 164 5.67 19.82 -12.28
C ALA A 164 6.44 20.66 -13.33
N ARG A 165 7.75 20.88 -13.15
CA ARG A 165 8.62 21.61 -14.09
C ARG A 165 9.07 20.80 -15.32
N SER A 166 8.71 19.52 -15.45
CA SER A 166 9.35 18.61 -16.41
C SER A 166 8.56 18.29 -17.69
N ILE A 167 7.46 19.00 -17.99
CA ILE A 167 6.58 18.65 -19.12
C ILE A 167 6.29 19.88 -19.98
N ARG A 168 6.87 19.95 -21.18
CA ARG A 168 6.29 20.68 -22.32
C ARG A 168 5.67 19.66 -23.25
N LEU A 169 4.35 19.75 -23.45
CA LEU A 169 3.64 19.03 -24.51
C LEU A 169 4.14 19.57 -25.85
N ASN A 170 5.06 18.85 -26.49
CA ASN A 170 5.36 19.01 -27.92
C ASN A 170 4.89 17.74 -28.60
N THR A 171 3.74 17.83 -29.28
CA THR A 171 3.31 16.82 -30.25
C THR A 171 4.38 16.70 -31.33
N VAL A 172 4.93 15.50 -31.51
CA VAL A 172 5.92 15.26 -32.56
C VAL A 172 5.20 14.90 -33.85
N HIS A 173 4.49 15.86 -34.44
CA HIS A 173 4.16 15.78 -35.86
C HIS A 173 5.32 16.37 -36.67
N SER A 174 6.48 15.69 -36.63
CA SER A 174 7.47 15.88 -37.69
C SER A 174 6.93 15.14 -38.92
N ARG A 175 6.15 15.85 -39.73
CA ARG A 175 5.77 15.40 -41.07
C ARG A 175 7.03 14.91 -41.80
N LYS A 176 6.98 13.69 -42.33
CA LYS A 176 7.63 13.37 -43.59
C LYS A 176 6.53 13.26 -44.64
#